data_AF-A0A0U1E036-F1
#
_entry.id   AF-A0A0U1E036-F1
#
_cell.length_a   1.000
_cell.length_b   1.000
_cell.length_c   1.000
_cell.angle_alpha   90.00
_cell.angle_beta   90.00
_cell.angle_gamma   90.00
#
_symmetry.space_group_name_H-M   'P 1'
#
loop_
_entity.id
_entity.type
_entity.pdbx_description
1 polymer ?
#
loop_
_entity_poly.entity_id
_entity_poly.type
_entity_poly.pdbx_seq_one_letter_code
_entity_poly.pdbx_strand_id
1 'polypeptide(L)'
;MVIDGKVVAAAIRRPAEIVGTGKHTIGELIETQSRRRAAATGGESRIPIDDVTKGTVAEAGWSFDDVLPEGERLRVRRTANLHQGGTIHDVTAEVNPELCRVGVAAAEAIGIPVTGIDLLVPDVTGREYVFIEANERPGLANHEPQPTAAAFVDFLFPQQPGLPQAWKPSEAAD
;
A
#
# COMPACT_ATOMS: atom_id res chain seq x y z
N MET A 1 0.82 8.10 7.17
CA MET A 1 -0.22 8.28 8.22
C MET A 1 0.33 9.17 9.31
N VAL A 2 -0.29 10.33 9.50
CA VAL A 2 -0.01 11.24 10.61
C VAL A 2 -1.20 11.20 11.57
N ILE A 3 -0.92 10.99 12.86
CA ILE A 3 -1.89 11.04 13.96
C ILE A 3 -1.26 11.87 15.07
N ASP A 4 -1.94 12.91 15.52
CA ASP A 4 -1.53 13.75 16.66
C ASP A 4 -0.07 14.25 16.54
N GLY A 5 0.25 14.83 15.37
CA GLY A 5 1.59 15.37 15.08
C GLY A 5 2.70 14.30 14.93
N LYS A 6 2.34 13.02 14.84
CA LYS A 6 3.31 11.92 14.72
C LYS A 6 3.06 11.10 13.47
N VAL A 7 4.12 10.74 12.76
CA VAL A 7 4.04 9.72 11.70
C VAL A 7 3.97 8.36 12.38
N VAL A 8 2.79 7.74 12.37
CA VAL A 8 2.56 6.41 12.96
C VAL A 8 2.87 5.29 11.97
N ALA A 9 2.72 5.57 10.68
CA ALA A 9 3.02 4.62 9.62
C ALA A 9 3.36 5.32 8.30
N ALA A 10 4.24 4.71 7.52
CA ALA A 10 4.53 5.07 6.14
C ALA A 10 4.49 3.82 5.27
N ALA A 11 3.91 3.92 4.07
CA ALA A 11 3.85 2.82 3.14
C ALA A 11 4.13 3.31 1.72
N ILE A 12 4.84 2.50 0.94
CA ILE A 12 5.04 2.75 -0.49
C ILE A 12 4.08 1.87 -1.29
N ARG A 13 3.42 2.48 -2.27
CA ARG A 13 2.59 1.76 -3.24
C ARG A 13 3.42 1.46 -4.49
N ARG A 14 3.40 0.21 -4.95
CA ARG A 14 4.05 -0.19 -6.21
C ARG A 14 3.00 -0.63 -7.23
N PRO A 15 3.14 -0.23 -8.51
CA PRO A 15 2.26 -0.72 -9.56
C PRO A 15 2.36 -2.24 -9.75
N ALA A 16 1.35 -2.83 -10.37
CA ALA A 16 1.34 -4.24 -10.65
C ALA A 16 2.47 -4.62 -11.62
N GLU A 17 3.23 -5.65 -11.25
CA GLU A 17 4.32 -6.23 -12.03
C GLU A 17 4.20 -7.75 -12.08
N ILE A 18 4.69 -8.33 -13.18
CA ILE A 18 4.90 -9.77 -13.35
C ILE A 18 6.39 -10.06 -13.49
N VAL A 19 6.78 -11.31 -13.21
CA VAL A 19 8.15 -11.79 -13.41
C VAL A 19 8.12 -12.91 -14.43
N GLY A 20 8.95 -12.81 -15.46
CA GLY A 20 9.05 -13.79 -16.52
C GLY A 20 9.62 -15.12 -16.01
N THR A 21 9.09 -16.21 -16.55
CA THR A 21 9.57 -17.56 -16.24
C THR A 21 10.26 -18.21 -17.45
N GLY A 22 10.41 -17.47 -18.56
CA GLY A 22 10.92 -18.00 -19.82
C GLY A 22 10.08 -19.11 -20.47
N LYS A 23 8.84 -19.33 -20.00
CA LYS A 23 7.98 -20.45 -20.43
C LYS A 23 6.52 -20.06 -20.64
N HIS A 24 5.98 -19.23 -19.74
CA HIS A 24 4.58 -18.79 -19.79
C HIS A 24 4.47 -17.47 -20.53
N THR A 25 3.33 -17.26 -21.19
CA THR A 25 3.04 -15.99 -21.84
C THR A 25 2.78 -14.89 -20.81
N ILE A 26 2.94 -13.63 -21.21
CA ILE A 26 2.62 -12.48 -20.36
C ILE A 26 1.17 -12.53 -19.88
N GLY A 27 0.23 -12.95 -20.73
CA GLY A 27 -1.17 -13.15 -20.34
C GLY A 27 -1.32 -14.17 -19.21
N GLU A 28 -0.70 -15.34 -19.33
CA GLU A 28 -0.73 -16.39 -18.31
C GLU A 28 -0.11 -15.94 -16.98
N LEU A 29 0.98 -15.17 -17.05
CA LEU A 29 1.65 -14.60 -15.87
C LEU A 29 0.75 -13.57 -15.18
N ILE A 30 0.08 -12.68 -15.93
CA ILE A 30 -0.86 -11.71 -15.39
C ILE A 30 -2.02 -12.43 -14.68
N GLU A 31 -2.63 -13.42 -15.32
CA GLU A 31 -3.73 -14.16 -14.72
C GLU A 31 -3.31 -14.89 -13.44
N THR A 32 -2.14 -15.54 -13.48
CA THR A 32 -1.60 -16.26 -12.31
C THR A 32 -1.35 -15.32 -11.15
N GLN A 33 -0.72 -14.18 -11.41
CA GLN A 33 -0.48 -13.14 -10.41
C GLN A 33 -1.82 -12.57 -9.90
N SER A 34 -2.77 -12.29 -10.78
CA SER A 34 -4.10 -11.78 -10.44
C SER A 34 -4.86 -12.74 -9.51
N ARG A 35 -4.86 -14.05 -9.81
CA ARG A 35 -5.46 -15.09 -8.94
C ARG A 35 -4.79 -15.14 -7.57
N ARG A 36 -3.45 -15.12 -7.52
CA ARG A 36 -2.69 -15.13 -6.26
C ARG A 36 -3.03 -13.91 -5.41
N ARG A 37 -3.11 -12.73 -6.02
CA ARG A 37 -3.46 -11.48 -5.34
C ARG A 37 -4.89 -11.49 -4.81
N ALA A 38 -5.84 -11.97 -5.61
CA ALA A 38 -7.22 -12.11 -5.17
C ALA A 38 -7.32 -13.01 -3.94
N ALA A 39 -6.65 -14.17 -3.95
CA ALA A 39 -6.66 -15.08 -2.81
C ALA A 39 -6.04 -14.44 -1.54
N ALA A 40 -4.92 -13.71 -1.68
CA ALA A 40 -4.23 -13.08 -0.56
C ALA A 40 -4.97 -11.87 0.05
N THR A 41 -5.92 -11.29 -0.68
CA THR A 41 -6.64 -10.05 -0.28
C THR A 41 -8.14 -10.26 -0.13
N GLY A 42 -8.61 -11.51 -0.02
CA GLY A 42 -10.04 -11.81 0.06
C GLY A 42 -10.85 -11.37 -1.18
N GLY A 43 -10.17 -11.17 -2.32
CA GLY A 43 -10.76 -10.76 -3.59
C GLY A 43 -10.56 -9.30 -3.97
N GLU A 44 -10.02 -8.47 -3.07
CA GLU A 44 -9.91 -7.02 -3.29
C GLU A 44 -8.90 -6.62 -4.37
N SER A 45 -7.82 -7.37 -4.56
CA SER A 45 -6.74 -7.05 -5.51
C SER A 45 -6.74 -8.00 -6.71
N ARG A 46 -6.96 -7.47 -7.91
CA ARG A 46 -6.81 -8.20 -9.19
C ARG A 46 -6.13 -7.32 -10.23
N ILE A 47 -5.33 -7.92 -11.10
CA ILE A 47 -4.84 -7.25 -12.31
C ILE A 47 -5.91 -7.45 -13.39
N PRO A 48 -6.60 -6.38 -13.84
CA PRO A 48 -7.60 -6.51 -14.89
C PRO A 48 -6.93 -6.74 -16.23
N ILE A 49 -7.49 -7.62 -17.05
CA ILE A 49 -7.14 -7.77 -18.46
C ILE A 49 -8.06 -6.83 -19.25
N ASP A 50 -7.64 -5.56 -19.32
CA ASP A 50 -8.33 -4.48 -20.01
C ASP A 50 -7.38 -3.76 -20.99
N ASP A 51 -7.91 -2.78 -21.73
CA ASP A 51 -7.12 -2.00 -22.70
C ASP A 51 -5.98 -1.21 -22.05
N VAL A 52 -6.10 -0.86 -20.77
CA VAL A 52 -5.05 -0.15 -20.04
C VAL A 52 -3.87 -1.08 -19.73
N THR A 53 -4.14 -2.31 -19.31
CA THR A 53 -3.11 -3.33 -19.09
C THR A 53 -2.48 -3.74 -20.41
N LYS A 54 -3.29 -3.94 -21.46
CA LYS A 54 -2.79 -4.23 -22.82
C LYS A 54 -1.91 -3.09 -23.35
N GLY A 55 -2.36 -1.84 -23.21
CA GLY A 55 -1.59 -0.66 -23.60
C GLY A 55 -0.27 -0.53 -22.84
N THR A 56 -0.28 -0.76 -21.52
CA THR A 56 0.95 -0.70 -20.70
C THR A 56 1.98 -1.75 -21.14
N VAL A 57 1.53 -2.96 -21.46
CA VAL A 57 2.40 -4.03 -21.98
C VAL A 57 2.94 -3.70 -23.38
N ALA A 58 2.07 -3.19 -24.27
CA ALA A 58 2.45 -2.79 -25.63
C ALA A 58 3.48 -1.66 -25.66
N GLU A 59 3.35 -0.66 -24.79
CA GLU A 59 4.32 0.43 -24.66
C GLU A 59 5.69 -0.03 -24.18
N ALA A 60 5.73 -1.12 -23.42
CA ALA A 60 6.98 -1.77 -23.02
C ALA A 60 7.58 -2.66 -24.12
N GLY A 61 6.96 -2.71 -25.31
CA GLY A 61 7.43 -3.47 -26.46
C GLY A 61 6.97 -4.92 -26.52
N TRP A 62 5.96 -5.29 -25.71
CA TRP A 62 5.48 -6.66 -25.57
C TRP A 62 4.01 -6.81 -25.95
N SER A 63 3.58 -8.04 -26.19
CA SER A 63 2.18 -8.45 -26.32
C SER A 63 1.84 -9.51 -25.27
N PHE A 64 0.55 -9.82 -25.08
CA PHE A 64 0.16 -10.84 -24.11
C PHE A 64 0.56 -12.26 -24.51
N ASP A 65 0.79 -12.50 -25.80
CA ASP A 65 1.19 -13.80 -26.35
C ASP A 65 2.70 -14.04 -26.26
N ASP A 66 3.48 -12.99 -25.97
CA ASP A 66 4.93 -13.10 -25.82
C ASP A 66 5.31 -13.80 -24.52
N VAL A 67 6.42 -14.53 -24.55
CA VAL A 67 7.03 -15.15 -23.37
C VAL A 67 8.10 -14.22 -22.82
N LEU A 68 7.86 -13.70 -21.62
CA LEU A 68 8.81 -12.83 -20.93
C LEU A 68 10.03 -13.66 -20.45
N PRO A 69 11.28 -13.24 -20.75
CA PRO A 69 12.48 -13.93 -20.33
C PRO A 69 12.54 -14.20 -18.83
N GLU A 70 13.18 -15.29 -18.44
CA GLU A 70 13.27 -15.70 -17.04
C GLU A 70 13.94 -14.61 -16.18
N GLY A 71 13.27 -14.22 -15.09
CA GLY A 71 13.74 -13.20 -14.16
C GLY A 71 13.48 -11.75 -14.58
N GLU A 72 13.04 -11.51 -15.81
CA GLU A 72 12.70 -10.16 -16.28
C GLU A 72 11.39 -9.68 -15.62
N ARG A 73 11.36 -8.41 -15.22
CA ARG A 73 10.21 -7.78 -14.58
C ARG A 73 9.50 -6.89 -15.58
N LEU A 74 8.19 -7.11 -15.74
CA LEU A 74 7.35 -6.27 -16.58
C LEU A 74 6.26 -5.61 -15.76
N ARG A 75 6.21 -4.28 -15.82
CA ARG A 75 5.11 -3.49 -15.28
C ARG A 75 3.90 -3.63 -16.20
N VAL A 76 2.77 -4.03 -15.62
CA VAL A 76 1.52 -4.28 -16.36
C VAL A 76 0.43 -3.26 -16.02
N ARG A 77 0.65 -2.41 -15.02
CA ARG A 77 -0.17 -1.23 -14.71
C ARG A 77 0.72 -0.04 -14.41
N ARG A 78 0.30 1.17 -14.80
CA ARG A 78 0.97 2.42 -14.39
C ARG A 78 0.61 2.85 -12.98
N THR A 79 -0.64 2.64 -12.59
CA THR A 79 -1.17 3.03 -11.29
C THR A 79 -0.85 2.00 -10.22
N ALA A 80 -0.53 2.47 -9.01
CA ALA A 80 -0.25 1.63 -7.85
C ALA A 80 -1.49 1.36 -6.99
N ASN A 81 -2.65 1.23 -7.63
CA ASN A 81 -3.92 0.99 -6.94
C ASN A 81 -4.03 -0.47 -6.52
N LEU A 82 -4.33 -0.72 -5.23
CA LEU A 82 -4.47 -2.08 -4.68
C LEU A 82 -5.49 -2.91 -5.48
N HIS A 83 -6.66 -2.34 -5.77
CA HIS A 83 -7.72 -3.02 -6.53
C HIS A 83 -7.34 -3.35 -7.98
N GLN A 84 -6.29 -2.71 -8.52
CA GLN A 84 -5.77 -2.97 -9.87
C GLN A 84 -4.50 -3.84 -9.83
N GLY A 85 -4.25 -4.53 -8.71
CA GLY A 85 -3.12 -5.43 -8.56
C GLY A 85 -1.85 -4.77 -8.02
N GLY A 86 -1.89 -3.47 -7.72
CA GLY A 86 -0.80 -2.79 -7.02
C GLY A 86 -0.55 -3.39 -5.64
N THR A 87 0.65 -3.17 -5.11
CA THR A 87 1.06 -3.64 -3.79
C THR A 87 1.33 -2.47 -2.86
N ILE A 88 1.16 -2.71 -1.57
CA ILE A 88 1.49 -1.76 -0.50
C ILE A 88 2.57 -2.43 0.34
N HIS A 89 3.64 -1.70 0.63
CA HIS A 89 4.74 -2.17 1.45
C HIS A 89 4.95 -1.19 2.59
N ASP A 90 4.96 -1.70 3.82
CA ASP A 90 5.35 -0.92 4.99
C ASP A 90 6.83 -0.52 4.85
N VAL A 91 7.09 0.78 5.01
CA VAL A 91 8.43 1.38 4.98
C VAL A 91 8.64 2.29 6.19
N THR A 92 7.84 2.13 7.24
CA THR A 92 7.85 3.00 8.42
C THR A 92 9.22 3.09 9.08
N ALA A 93 10.00 2.01 9.09
CA ALA A 93 11.36 2.01 9.64
C ALA A 93 12.42 2.57 8.67
N GLU A 94 12.13 2.64 7.39
CA GLU A 94 13.07 3.02 6.32
C GLU A 94 12.90 4.48 5.87
N VAL A 95 11.72 5.05 6.06
CA VAL A 95 11.37 6.37 5.56
C VAL A 95 12.27 7.46 6.17
N ASN A 96 12.75 8.36 5.32
CA ASN A 96 13.63 9.43 5.74
C ASN A 96 12.92 10.35 6.75
N PRO A 97 13.59 10.73 7.87
CA PRO A 97 13.03 11.66 8.86
C PRO A 97 12.59 13.02 8.28
N GLU A 98 13.20 13.47 7.18
CA GLU A 98 12.78 14.65 6.42
C GLU A 98 11.35 14.52 5.90
N LEU A 99 11.06 13.40 5.23
CA LEU A 99 9.74 13.13 4.68
C LEU A 99 8.69 13.01 5.81
N CYS A 100 9.08 12.43 6.95
CA CYS A 100 8.23 12.40 8.12
C CYS A 100 7.89 13.81 8.63
N ARG A 101 8.89 14.69 8.72
CA ARG A 101 8.69 16.07 9.15
C ARG A 101 7.80 16.84 8.19
N VAL A 102 7.95 16.63 6.89
CA VAL A 102 7.07 17.19 5.86
C VAL A 102 5.63 16.73 6.07
N GLY A 103 5.42 15.43 6.34
CA GLY A 103 4.10 14.89 6.66
C GLY A 103 3.45 15.58 7.87
N VAL A 104 4.20 15.73 8.96
CA VAL A 104 3.71 16.42 10.17
C VAL A 104 3.40 17.89 9.88
N ALA A 105 4.32 18.60 9.22
CA ALA A 105 4.13 20.02 8.89
C ALA A 105 2.92 20.25 7.96
N ALA A 106 2.68 19.35 7.00
CA ALA A 106 1.51 19.40 6.14
C ALA A 106 0.21 19.18 6.95
N ALA A 107 0.18 18.18 7.82
CA ALA A 107 -0.98 17.92 8.69
C ALA A 107 -1.28 19.11 9.61
N GLU A 108 -0.26 19.71 10.22
CA GLU A 108 -0.37 20.90 11.05
C GLU A 108 -0.89 22.11 10.27
N ALA A 109 -0.35 22.36 9.08
CA ALA A 109 -0.76 23.48 8.24
C ALA A 109 -2.24 23.41 7.80
N ILE A 110 -2.75 22.19 7.59
CA ILE A 110 -4.15 21.95 7.21
C ILE A 110 -5.07 21.89 8.45
N GLY A 111 -4.51 21.62 9.63
CA GLY A 111 -5.25 21.54 10.89
C GLY A 111 -6.04 20.25 11.06
N ILE A 112 -5.62 19.16 10.41
CA ILE A 112 -6.28 17.85 10.49
C ILE A 112 -5.41 16.90 11.32
N PRO A 113 -5.86 16.49 12.53
CA PRO A 113 -5.03 15.74 13.46
C PRO A 113 -4.82 14.27 13.06
N VAL A 114 -5.64 13.73 12.15
CA VAL A 114 -5.56 12.37 11.63
C VAL A 114 -5.67 12.43 10.11
N THR A 115 -4.54 12.24 9.42
CA THR A 115 -4.49 12.42 7.97
C THR A 115 -3.51 11.46 7.30
N GLY A 116 -3.90 10.97 6.12
CA GLY A 116 -2.96 10.40 5.17
C GLY A 116 -2.25 11.54 4.45
N ILE A 117 -0.93 11.52 4.37
CA ILE A 117 -0.17 12.46 3.55
C ILE A 117 0.50 11.66 2.45
N ASP A 118 0.15 11.97 1.21
CA ASP A 118 0.66 11.27 0.05
C ASP A 118 1.72 12.13 -0.64
N LEU A 119 2.92 11.56 -0.73
CA LEU A 119 4.07 12.15 -1.38
C LEU A 119 4.46 11.29 -2.58
N LEU A 120 4.81 11.93 -3.69
CA LEU A 120 5.59 11.29 -4.74
C LEU A 120 7.07 11.42 -4.38
N VAL A 121 7.77 10.30 -4.27
CA VAL A 121 9.20 10.27 -3.94
C VAL A 121 9.94 9.38 -4.94
N PRO A 122 11.15 9.77 -5.38
CA PRO A 122 12.00 8.86 -6.16
C PRO A 122 12.55 7.72 -5.28
N ASP A 123 12.81 8.00 -4.00
CA ASP A 123 13.29 7.06 -3.00
C ASP A 123 12.78 7.47 -1.61
N VAL A 124 12.27 6.50 -0.84
CA VAL A 124 11.76 6.72 0.54
C VAL A 124 12.86 7.02 1.54
N THR A 125 14.11 6.64 1.25
CA THR A 125 15.27 6.96 2.09
C THR A 125 15.89 8.32 1.74
N GLY A 126 15.49 8.89 0.59
CA GLY A 126 15.89 10.20 0.11
C GLY A 126 15.12 11.35 0.76
N ARG A 127 15.45 12.58 0.31
CA ARG A 127 14.81 13.82 0.81
C ARG A 127 13.93 14.51 -0.23
N GLU A 128 14.02 14.11 -1.48
CA GLU A 128 13.26 14.71 -2.58
C GLU A 128 11.82 14.22 -2.54
N TYR A 129 10.87 15.15 -2.69
CA TYR A 129 9.45 14.82 -2.70
C TYR A 129 8.63 15.83 -3.48
N VAL A 130 7.44 15.39 -3.89
CA VAL A 130 6.34 16.26 -4.32
C VAL A 130 5.12 15.92 -3.47
N PHE A 131 4.49 16.91 -2.85
CA PHE A 131 3.23 16.72 -2.15
C PHE A 131 2.10 16.54 -3.15
N ILE A 132 1.28 15.50 -2.97
CA ILE A 132 0.14 15.19 -3.86
C ILE A 132 -1.17 15.58 -3.17
N GLU A 133 -1.44 14.96 -2.02
CA GLU A 133 -2.71 15.12 -1.31
C GLU A 133 -2.56 14.94 0.22
N ALA A 134 -3.55 15.46 0.94
CA ALA A 134 -3.80 15.15 2.33
C ALA A 134 -5.22 14.60 2.44
N ASN A 135 -5.35 13.33 2.84
CA ASN A 135 -6.61 12.62 2.94
C ASN A 135 -7.11 12.62 4.39
N GLU A 136 -8.27 13.24 4.63
CA GLU A 136 -8.88 13.40 5.95
C GLU A 136 -9.62 12.16 6.46
N ARG A 137 -9.78 11.13 5.62
CA ARG A 137 -10.36 9.82 5.98
C ARG A 137 -9.44 8.68 5.54
N PRO A 138 -8.22 8.61 6.07
CA PRO A 138 -7.25 7.62 5.63
C PRO A 138 -7.64 6.22 6.14
N GLY A 139 -7.44 5.20 5.28
CA GLY A 139 -7.65 3.81 5.67
C GLY A 139 -6.61 3.34 6.69
N LEU A 140 -7.03 3.05 7.91
CA LEU A 140 -6.12 2.64 9.00
C LEU A 140 -5.52 1.25 8.77
N ALA A 141 -6.33 0.28 8.32
CA ALA A 141 -5.94 -1.13 8.14
C ALA A 141 -4.91 -1.34 7.02
N ASN A 142 -4.78 -0.40 6.07
CA ASN A 142 -3.82 -0.51 4.97
C ASN A 142 -2.35 -0.38 5.40
N HIS A 143 -2.11 -0.10 6.68
CA HIS A 143 -0.79 0.12 7.27
C HIS A 143 -0.34 -1.00 8.22
N GLU A 144 -1.00 -2.17 8.21
CA GLU A 144 -0.46 -3.33 8.93
C GLU A 144 1.00 -3.61 8.54
N PRO A 145 1.88 -3.93 9.50
CA PRO A 145 1.59 -4.25 10.91
C PRO A 145 1.57 -3.04 11.87
N GLN A 146 1.67 -1.80 11.38
CA GLN A 146 1.76 -0.62 12.24
C GLN A 146 0.46 -0.40 13.04
N PRO A 147 0.55 0.04 14.31
CA PRO A 147 -0.59 0.11 15.23
C PRO A 147 -1.46 1.37 15.01
N THR A 148 -1.85 1.66 13.77
CA THR A 148 -2.59 2.88 13.40
C THR A 148 -3.96 2.98 14.08
N ALA A 149 -4.67 1.85 14.23
CA ALA A 149 -5.96 1.82 14.94
C ALA A 149 -5.80 2.12 16.43
N ALA A 150 -4.79 1.53 17.08
CA ALA A 150 -4.51 1.79 18.49
C ALA A 150 -4.12 3.27 18.70
N ALA A 151 -3.21 3.79 17.87
CA ALA A 151 -2.81 5.20 17.94
C ALA A 151 -4.00 6.16 17.72
N PHE A 152 -4.93 5.81 16.83
CA PHE A 152 -6.15 6.59 16.62
C PHE A 152 -7.08 6.56 17.85
N VAL A 153 -7.27 5.39 18.47
CA VAL A 153 -8.06 5.25 19.71
C VAL A 153 -7.42 6.03 20.86
N ASP A 154 -6.10 5.93 21.03
CA ASP A 154 -5.36 6.67 22.07
C ASP A 154 -5.50 8.18 21.89
N PHE A 155 -5.48 8.67 20.64
CA PHE A 155 -5.73 10.07 20.32
C PHE A 155 -7.16 10.52 20.70
N LEU A 156 -8.17 9.68 20.45
CA LEU A 156 -9.57 9.99 20.82
C LEU A 156 -9.81 9.94 22.33
N PHE A 157 -9.08 9.10 23.06
CA PHE A 157 -9.32 8.82 24.48
C PHE A 157 -8.03 8.87 25.34
N PRO A 158 -7.33 10.02 25.40
CA PRO A 158 -5.99 10.12 26.01
C PRO A 158 -5.94 9.88 27.53
N GLN A 159 -7.10 9.81 28.21
CA GLN A 159 -7.21 9.64 29.66
C GLN A 159 -7.88 8.33 30.09
N GLN A 160 -8.18 7.40 29.16
CA GLN A 160 -8.71 6.10 29.55
C GLN A 160 -7.58 5.12 29.84
N PRO A 161 -7.55 4.46 31.03
CA PRO A 161 -6.71 3.29 31.22
C PRO A 161 -7.10 2.25 30.16
N GLY A 162 -6.12 1.54 29.59
CA GLY A 162 -6.29 0.66 28.43
C GLY A 162 -7.57 -0.16 28.50
N LEU A 163 -8.28 -0.23 27.36
CA LEU A 163 -9.59 -0.86 27.24
C LEU A 163 -9.64 -2.17 28.04
N PRO A 164 -10.68 -2.41 28.85
CA PRO A 164 -10.79 -3.65 29.61
C PRO A 164 -10.60 -4.83 28.66
N GLN A 165 -9.77 -5.79 29.08
CA GLN A 165 -9.43 -6.95 28.29
C GLN A 165 -10.73 -7.58 27.78
N ALA A 166 -10.88 -7.70 26.47
CA ALA A 166 -12.09 -8.24 25.86
C ALA A 166 -12.44 -9.56 26.54
N TRP A 167 -13.71 -9.70 26.95
CA TRP A 167 -14.19 -10.94 27.55
C TRP A 167 -13.88 -12.10 26.60
N LYS A 168 -13.12 -13.09 27.08
CA LYS A 168 -12.89 -14.34 26.37
C LYS A 168 -13.92 -15.35 26.88
N PRO A 169 -14.55 -16.15 26.00
CA PRO A 169 -15.30 -17.30 26.45
C PRO A 169 -14.36 -18.19 27.28
N SER A 170 -14.76 -18.53 28.49
CA SER A 170 -14.12 -19.64 29.20
C SER A 170 -14.31 -20.88 28.34
N GLU A 171 -13.22 -21.60 28.03
CA GLU A 171 -13.34 -22.99 27.60
C GLU A 171 -14.26 -23.68 28.61
N ALA A 172 -15.40 -24.18 28.13
CA ALA A 172 -16.28 -24.97 28.97
C ALA A 172 -15.43 -26.15 29.46
N ALA A 173 -15.23 -26.22 30.78
CA ALA A 173 -14.70 -27.41 31.40
C ALA A 173 -15.65 -28.58 31.07
N ASP A 174 -15.04 -29.70 30.65
CA ASP A 174 -15.68 -30.94 30.18
C ASP A 174 -16.93 -31.39 30.96
#